data_AF-A0A815DRG1-F1
#
_entry.id   AF-A0A815DRG1-F1
#
_cell.length_a   1.000
_cell.length_b   1.000
_cell.length_c   1.000
_cell.angle_alpha   90.00
_cell.angle_beta   90.00
_cell.angle_gamma   90.00
#
_symmetry.space_group_name_H-M   'P 1'
#
loop_
_entity.id
_entity.type
_entity.pdbx_description
1 polymer ?
#
loop_
_entity_poly.entity_id
_entity_poly.type
_entity_poly.pdbx_seq_one_letter_code
_entity_poly.pdbx_strand_id
1 'polypeptide(L)'
;MARDGVFPFSSSLRWIFPPTKAPLVIIALVVSIDCLLLLLQLASTTAFAAIISIATLGFQISYVIPIFFRCTVGRKRFPVGEFNLGRFSLPIAIVSVVWLFITSIFMFFPSTYPVTGDNMNYAIVIIGGVALIAGTYWIVSARHWFMGPKRDRVDSIVLPPVFIATVHFKNTEE
;
A
#
# COMPACT_ATOMS: atom_id res chain seq x y z
N MET A 1 8.13 -6.11 4.82
CA MET A 1 8.56 -6.84 3.61
C MET A 1 10.03 -7.28 3.69
N ALA A 2 11.03 -6.40 3.68
CA ALA A 2 12.44 -6.81 3.80
C ALA A 2 12.76 -7.49 5.16
N ARG A 3 12.14 -7.02 6.26
CA ARG A 3 12.18 -7.68 7.57
C ARG A 3 11.69 -9.13 7.53
N ASP A 4 10.68 -9.39 6.69
CA ASP A 4 9.96 -10.65 6.64
C ASP A 4 10.54 -11.60 5.58
N GLY A 5 11.68 -11.24 4.96
CA GLY A 5 12.38 -12.06 3.97
C GLY A 5 11.67 -12.17 2.62
N VAL A 6 10.64 -11.37 2.38
CA VAL A 6 9.73 -11.50 1.22
C VAL A 6 10.33 -10.93 -0.07
N PHE A 7 11.41 -10.16 0.00
CA PHE A 7 12.02 -9.48 -1.15
C PHE A 7 13.35 -10.13 -1.56
N PRO A 8 13.66 -10.26 -2.87
CA PRO A 8 14.99 -10.65 -3.33
C PRO A 8 16.04 -9.65 -2.79
N PHE A 9 17.21 -10.14 -2.37
CA PHE A 9 18.24 -9.32 -1.71
C PHE A 9 17.79 -8.65 -0.38
N SER A 10 16.80 -9.24 0.31
CA SER A 10 16.30 -8.73 1.59
C SER A 10 17.39 -8.48 2.63
N SER A 11 18.49 -9.25 2.65
CA SER A 11 19.62 -9.06 3.55
C SER A 11 20.31 -7.69 3.38
N SER A 12 20.54 -7.25 2.14
CA SER A 12 21.17 -5.95 1.85
C SER A 12 20.20 -4.79 2.07
N LEU A 13 18.93 -4.97 1.70
CA LEU A 13 17.88 -3.96 1.85
C LEU A 13 17.45 -3.73 3.30
N ARG A 14 17.70 -4.69 4.19
CA ARG A 14 17.40 -4.60 5.63
C ARG A 14 18.48 -3.87 6.42
N TRP A 15 19.62 -3.54 5.81
CA TRP A 15 20.70 -2.86 6.53
C TRP A 15 20.27 -1.46 6.99
N ILE A 16 20.53 -1.17 8.27
CA ILE A 16 20.14 0.08 8.93
C ILE A 16 21.41 0.81 9.36
N PHE A 17 21.48 2.12 9.08
CA PHE A 17 22.61 2.94 9.47
C PHE A 17 22.57 3.23 10.99
N PRO A 18 23.61 2.91 11.77
CA PRO A 18 23.56 2.96 13.24
C PRO A 18 23.19 4.31 13.88
N PRO A 19 23.72 5.47 13.44
CA PRO A 19 23.47 6.73 14.15
C PRO A 19 22.06 7.28 13.90
N THR A 20 21.51 7.12 12.70
CA THR A 20 20.19 7.68 12.32
C THR A 20 19.06 6.64 12.42
N LYS A 21 19.39 5.35 12.60
CA LYS A 21 18.47 4.21 12.53
C LYS A 21 17.62 4.17 11.26
N ALA A 22 18.11 4.80 10.18
CA ALA A 22 17.44 4.90 8.89
C ALA A 22 17.98 3.83 7.92
N PRO A 23 17.13 3.22 7.08
CA PRO A 23 17.56 2.27 6.06
C PRO A 23 18.06 3.03 4.82
N LEU A 24 19.29 3.52 4.84
CA LEU A 24 19.83 4.41 3.79
C LEU A 24 19.92 3.74 2.41
N VAL A 25 20.22 2.44 2.35
CA VAL A 25 20.39 1.70 1.09
C VAL A 25 19.10 1.66 0.27
N ILE A 26 17.96 1.33 0.89
CA ILE A 26 16.67 1.30 0.20
C ILE A 26 16.22 2.71 -0.19
N ILE A 27 16.48 3.72 0.65
CA ILE A 27 16.14 5.12 0.34
C ILE A 27 16.91 5.57 -0.90
N ALA A 28 18.24 5.35 -0.95
CA ALA A 28 19.06 5.71 -2.09
C ALA A 28 18.62 4.98 -3.37
N LEU A 29 18.26 3.69 -3.27
CA LEU A 29 17.75 2.90 -4.39
C LEU A 29 16.43 3.46 -4.93
N VAL A 30 15.46 3.76 -4.05
CA VAL A 30 14.16 4.31 -4.46
C VAL A 30 14.34 5.69 -5.10
N VAL A 31 15.12 6.58 -4.47
CA VAL A 31 15.40 7.92 -5.02
C VAL A 31 16.08 7.84 -6.38
N SER A 32 17.02 6.91 -6.56
CA SER A 32 17.70 6.72 -7.85
C SER A 32 16.73 6.27 -8.95
N ILE A 33 15.83 5.34 -8.64
CA ILE A 33 14.79 4.88 -9.57
C ILE A 33 13.84 6.04 -9.92
N ASP A 34 13.38 6.80 -8.92
CA ASP A 34 12.48 7.93 -9.13
C ASP A 34 13.15 9.01 -10.01
N CYS A 35 14.42 9.33 -9.78
CA CYS A 35 15.18 10.24 -10.63
C CYS A 35 15.25 9.75 -12.08
N LEU A 36 15.47 8.45 -12.31
CA LEU A 36 15.49 7.87 -13.66
C LEU A 36 14.12 7.95 -14.33
N LEU A 37 13.03 7.70 -13.59
CA LEU A 37 11.67 7.83 -14.10
C LEU A 37 11.31 9.29 -14.44
N LEU A 38 11.79 10.26 -13.65
CA LEU A 38 11.59 11.69 -13.94
C LEU A 38 12.34 12.14 -15.20
N LEU A 39 13.52 11.59 -15.48
CA LEU A 39 14.25 11.90 -16.72
C LEU A 39 13.50 11.44 -17.98
N LEU A 40 12.64 10.42 -17.88
CA LEU A 40 11.83 9.94 -19.01
C LEU A 40 10.88 11.01 -19.56
N GLN A 41 10.46 11.97 -18.73
CA GLN A 41 9.63 13.09 -19.17
C GLN A 41 10.31 13.93 -20.27
N LEU A 42 11.65 14.00 -20.31
CA LEU A 42 12.38 14.70 -21.37
C LEU A 42 12.28 13.97 -22.71
N ALA A 43 12.10 12.65 -22.70
CA ALA A 43 11.97 11.84 -23.91
C ALA A 43 10.53 11.81 -24.42
N SER A 44 9.54 11.63 -23.53
CA SER A 44 8.13 11.56 -23.92
C SER A 44 7.19 11.94 -22.78
N THR A 45 6.32 12.91 -23.05
CA THR A 45 5.27 13.34 -22.13
C THR A 45 4.13 12.31 -22.02
N THR A 46 3.82 11.58 -23.10
CA THR A 46 2.83 10.49 -23.07
C THR A 46 3.31 9.34 -22.19
N ALA A 47 4.57 8.92 -22.33
CA ALA A 47 5.12 7.82 -21.54
C ALA A 47 5.14 8.14 -20.05
N PHE A 48 5.50 9.37 -19.69
CA PHE A 48 5.46 9.84 -18.31
C PHE A 48 4.04 9.90 -17.76
N ALA A 49 3.07 10.40 -18.54
CA ALA A 49 1.66 10.42 -18.14
C ALA A 49 1.14 9.00 -17.84
N ALA A 50 1.51 8.01 -18.66
CA ALA A 50 1.17 6.61 -18.43
C ALA A 50 1.77 6.09 -17.11
N ILE A 51 3.04 6.41 -16.80
CA ILE A 51 3.67 6.02 -15.53
C ILE A 51 2.97 6.62 -14.33
N ILE A 52 2.61 7.90 -14.37
CA ILE A 52 1.88 8.55 -13.27
C ILE A 52 0.50 7.92 -13.07
N SER A 53 -0.20 7.59 -14.16
CA SER A 53 -1.47 6.85 -14.08
C SER A 53 -1.28 5.48 -13.43
N ILE A 54 -0.25 4.72 -13.81
CA ILE A 54 0.03 3.40 -13.23
C ILE A 54 0.38 3.49 -11.75
N ALA A 55 1.23 4.45 -11.35
CA ALA A 55 1.59 4.67 -9.96
C ALA A 55 0.35 5.01 -9.11
N THR A 56 -0.48 5.93 -9.62
CA THR A 56 -1.74 6.33 -8.96
C THR A 56 -2.69 5.15 -8.82
N LEU A 57 -2.89 4.37 -9.89
CA LEU A 57 -3.74 3.18 -9.88
C LEU A 57 -3.22 2.11 -8.92
N GLY A 58 -1.90 1.89 -8.87
CA GLY A 58 -1.28 0.98 -7.90
C GLY A 58 -1.62 1.36 -6.45
N PHE A 59 -1.55 2.66 -6.12
CA PHE A 59 -1.97 3.16 -4.81
C PHE A 59 -3.47 2.99 -4.58
N GLN A 60 -4.31 3.32 -5.57
CA GLN A 60 -5.76 3.17 -5.45
C GLN A 60 -6.15 1.72 -5.20
N ILE A 61 -5.61 0.76 -5.95
CA ILE A 61 -5.84 -0.68 -5.76
C ILE A 61 -5.39 -1.11 -4.35
N SER A 62 -4.20 -0.69 -3.92
CA SER A 62 -3.67 -1.01 -2.59
C SER A 62 -4.56 -0.51 -1.46
N TYR A 63 -5.27 0.62 -1.63
CA TYR A 63 -6.22 1.13 -0.63
C TYR A 63 -7.61 0.53 -0.76
N VAL A 64 -8.09 0.26 -1.99
CA VAL A 64 -9.43 -0.29 -2.21
C VAL A 64 -9.56 -1.68 -1.59
N ILE A 65 -8.50 -2.50 -1.66
CA ILE A 65 -8.48 -3.88 -1.13
C ILE A 65 -8.82 -3.90 0.37
N PRO A 66 -8.06 -3.26 1.29
CA PRO A 66 -8.35 -3.31 2.71
C PRO A 66 -9.68 -2.62 3.06
N ILE A 67 -10.08 -1.56 2.37
CA ILE A 67 -11.37 -0.88 2.60
C ILE A 67 -12.53 -1.81 2.21
N PHE A 68 -12.44 -2.45 1.05
CA PHE A 68 -13.43 -3.41 0.56
C PHE A 68 -13.55 -4.63 1.49
N PHE A 69 -12.41 -5.21 1.91
CA PHE A 69 -12.41 -6.31 2.87
C PHE A 69 -12.96 -5.90 4.23
N ARG A 70 -12.75 -4.66 4.67
CA ARG A 70 -13.36 -4.12 5.90
C ARG A 70 -14.89 -3.99 5.77
N CYS A 71 -15.40 -3.61 4.60
CA CYS A 71 -16.84 -3.55 4.32
C CYS A 71 -17.52 -4.93 4.30
N THR A 72 -16.82 -5.95 3.78
CA THR A 72 -17.38 -7.28 3.52
C THR A 72 -17.10 -8.28 4.64
N VAL A 73 -15.85 -8.78 4.72
CA VAL A 73 -15.44 -9.90 5.60
C VAL A 73 -15.08 -9.43 7.01
N GLY A 74 -14.48 -8.24 7.10
CA GLY A 74 -13.92 -7.68 8.33
C GLY A 74 -14.96 -7.08 9.28
N ARG A 75 -16.18 -6.80 8.80
CA ARG A 75 -17.17 -5.99 9.53
C ARG A 75 -17.47 -6.47 10.94
N LYS A 76 -17.47 -7.79 11.17
CA LYS A 76 -17.75 -8.41 12.47
C LYS A 76 -16.52 -9.04 13.14
N ARG A 77 -15.38 -9.11 12.45
CA ARG A 77 -14.19 -9.86 12.90
C ARG A 77 -13.09 -8.96 13.47
N PHE A 78 -13.11 -7.66 13.19
CA PHE A 78 -12.11 -6.74 13.72
C PHE A 78 -12.52 -6.22 15.11
N PRO A 79 -11.62 -6.29 16.12
CA PRO A 79 -11.85 -5.62 17.38
C PRO A 79 -11.96 -4.11 17.13
N VAL A 80 -12.83 -3.46 17.89
CA VAL A 80 -13.00 -2.01 17.83
C VAL A 80 -11.72 -1.37 18.37
N GLY A 81 -11.04 -0.59 17.54
CA GLY A 81 -9.88 0.20 17.96
C GLY A 81 -10.30 1.44 18.74
N GLU A 82 -9.34 2.07 19.41
CA GLU A 82 -9.53 3.30 20.22
C GLU A 82 -10.21 4.43 19.42
N PHE A 83 -9.93 4.50 18.12
CA PHE A 83 -10.63 5.39 17.19
C PHE A 83 -11.67 4.63 16.35
N ASN A 84 -12.94 4.99 16.49
CA ASN A 84 -14.05 4.42 15.74
C ASN A 84 -15.05 5.49 15.31
N LEU A 85 -15.38 5.54 14.01
CA LEU A 85 -16.42 6.41 13.45
C LEU A 85 -17.85 5.90 13.69
N GLY A 86 -18.00 4.80 14.42
CA GLY A 86 -19.28 4.19 14.77
C GLY A 86 -20.13 3.90 13.54
N ARG A 87 -21.35 4.44 13.52
CA ARG A 87 -22.33 4.27 12.43
C ARG A 87 -21.87 4.82 11.08
N PHE A 88 -20.96 5.80 11.06
CA PHE A 88 -20.46 6.44 9.83
C PHE A 88 -19.34 5.64 9.15
N SER A 89 -18.76 4.66 9.85
CA SER A 89 -17.67 3.82 9.34
C SER A 89 -18.04 3.12 8.01
N LEU A 90 -19.26 2.59 7.90
CA LEU A 90 -19.70 1.86 6.71
C LEU A 90 -20.05 2.79 5.53
N PRO A 91 -20.89 3.83 5.68
CA PRO A 91 -21.17 4.75 4.58
C PRO A 91 -19.92 5.39 3.99
N ILE A 92 -18.98 5.83 4.84
CA ILE A 92 -17.73 6.44 4.39
C ILE A 92 -16.90 5.42 3.59
N ALA A 93 -16.76 4.19 4.09
CA ALA A 93 -16.01 3.17 3.40
C ALA A 93 -16.62 2.80 2.02
N ILE A 94 -17.96 2.77 1.91
CA ILE A 94 -18.65 2.56 0.63
C ILE A 94 -18.36 3.72 -0.33
N VAL A 95 -18.52 4.96 0.13
CA VAL A 95 -18.24 6.15 -0.67
C VAL A 95 -16.78 6.16 -1.14
N SER A 96 -15.83 5.79 -0.28
CA SER A 96 -14.42 5.67 -0.65
C SER A 96 -14.18 4.62 -1.73
N VAL A 97 -14.80 3.43 -1.63
CA VAL A 97 -14.65 2.38 -2.66
C VAL A 97 -15.22 2.84 -4.00
N VAL A 98 -16.42 3.45 -4.00
CA VAL A 98 -17.05 3.97 -5.22
C VAL A 98 -16.20 5.08 -5.83
N TRP A 99 -15.69 6.00 -5.02
CA TRP A 99 -14.82 7.09 -5.47
C TRP A 99 -13.52 6.57 -6.10
N LEU A 100 -12.85 5.62 -5.44
CA LEU A 100 -11.63 5.01 -5.94
C LEU A 100 -11.90 4.25 -7.24
N PHE A 101 -13.03 3.54 -7.35
CA PHE A 101 -13.41 2.84 -8.57
C PHE A 101 -13.65 3.80 -9.75
N ILE A 102 -14.39 4.89 -9.52
CA ILE A 102 -14.65 5.91 -10.56
C ILE A 102 -13.34 6.54 -10.99
N THR A 103 -12.52 7.03 -10.06
CA THR A 103 -11.25 7.69 -10.40
C THR A 103 -10.26 6.75 -11.09
N SER A 104 -10.26 5.45 -10.76
CA SER A 104 -9.47 4.44 -11.48
C SER A 104 -9.88 4.35 -12.96
N ILE A 105 -11.18 4.34 -13.27
CA ILE A 105 -11.67 4.28 -14.65
C ILE A 105 -11.20 5.51 -15.43
N PHE A 106 -11.30 6.70 -14.83
CA PHE A 106 -10.87 7.94 -15.47
C PHE A 106 -9.36 7.97 -15.77
N MET A 107 -8.55 7.31 -14.94
CA MET A 107 -7.09 7.24 -15.15
C MET A 107 -6.69 6.41 -16.37
N PHE A 108 -7.58 5.60 -16.93
CA PHE A 108 -7.32 4.85 -18.18
C PHE A 108 -7.62 5.68 -19.43
N PHE A 109 -8.34 6.79 -19.33
CA PHE A 109 -8.62 7.64 -20.47
C PHE A 109 -7.43 8.57 -20.79
N PRO A 110 -7.18 8.86 -22.07
CA PRO A 110 -6.20 9.86 -22.48
C PRO A 110 -6.66 11.28 -22.11
N SER A 111 -5.70 12.18 -21.88
CA SER A 111 -5.97 13.56 -21.45
C SER A 111 -6.33 14.50 -22.62
N THR A 112 -6.12 14.07 -23.87
CA THR A 112 -6.38 14.87 -25.07
C THR A 112 -7.20 14.10 -26.09
N TYR A 113 -8.01 14.83 -26.85
CA TYR A 113 -8.82 14.33 -27.95
C TYR A 113 -8.46 15.11 -29.23
N PRO A 114 -8.37 14.49 -30.42
CA PRO A 114 -8.66 13.09 -30.75
C PRO A 114 -7.59 12.10 -30.29
N VAL A 115 -8.00 10.86 -30.01
CA VAL A 115 -7.11 9.79 -29.52
C VAL A 115 -6.38 9.12 -30.68
N THR A 116 -5.05 9.09 -30.62
CA THR A 116 -4.15 8.41 -31.55
C THR A 116 -3.30 7.39 -30.79
N GLY A 117 -2.63 6.47 -31.49
CA GLY A 117 -1.73 5.50 -30.85
C GLY A 117 -0.63 6.16 -30.02
N ASP A 118 -0.17 7.35 -30.44
CA ASP A 118 0.93 8.05 -29.77
C ASP A 118 0.50 8.84 -28.51
N ASN A 119 -0.81 9.07 -28.32
CA ASN A 119 -1.34 9.80 -27.17
C ASN A 119 -2.21 8.94 -26.23
N MET A 120 -2.40 7.67 -26.56
CA MET A 120 -3.19 6.73 -25.76
C MET A 120 -2.51 6.44 -24.43
N ASN A 121 -3.30 6.38 -23.35
CA ASN A 121 -2.80 5.95 -22.05
C ASN A 121 -2.75 4.42 -21.96
N TYR A 122 -1.55 3.85 -22.06
CA TYR A 122 -1.32 2.41 -21.99
C TYR A 122 -1.30 1.82 -20.57
N ALA A 123 -1.72 2.58 -19.55
CA ALA A 123 -1.73 2.13 -18.15
C ALA A 123 -2.48 0.81 -17.93
N ILE A 124 -3.61 0.58 -18.61
CA ILE A 124 -4.41 -0.65 -18.46
C ILE A 124 -3.63 -1.90 -18.87
N VAL A 125 -2.87 -1.82 -19.96
CA VAL A 125 -2.09 -2.95 -20.49
C VAL A 125 -0.97 -3.29 -19.53
N ILE A 126 -0.28 -2.27 -19.02
CA ILE A 126 0.85 -2.46 -18.10
C ILE A 126 0.36 -3.02 -16.77
N ILE A 127 -0.70 -2.47 -16.19
CA ILE A 127 -1.30 -2.98 -14.94
C ILE A 127 -1.82 -4.40 -15.11
N GLY A 128 -2.52 -4.69 -16.21
CA GLY A 128 -2.99 -6.03 -16.52
C GLY A 128 -1.84 -7.04 -16.60
N GLY A 129 -0.76 -6.68 -17.29
CA GLY A 129 0.46 -7.50 -17.36
C GLY A 129 1.09 -7.75 -15.99
N VAL A 130 1.24 -6.71 -15.18
CA VAL A 130 1.79 -6.84 -13.81
C VAL A 130 0.89 -7.71 -12.93
N ALA A 131 -0.44 -7.53 -13.01
CA ALA A 131 -1.40 -8.33 -12.26
C ALA A 131 -1.35 -9.82 -12.66
N LEU A 132 -1.19 -10.11 -13.96
CA LEU A 132 -1.01 -11.48 -14.45
C LEU A 132 0.29 -12.09 -13.96
N ILE A 133 1.41 -11.37 -14.01
CA ILE A 133 2.70 -11.85 -13.49
C ILE A 133 2.62 -12.10 -11.98
N ALA A 134 2.04 -11.17 -11.22
CA ALA A 134 1.86 -11.33 -9.78
C ALA A 134 0.94 -12.50 -9.44
N GLY A 135 -0.18 -12.65 -10.18
CA GLY A 135 -1.13 -13.74 -10.00
C GLY A 135 -0.54 -15.11 -10.33
N THR A 136 0.20 -15.22 -11.44
CA THR A 136 0.90 -16.46 -11.81
C THR A 136 1.99 -16.81 -10.79
N TYR A 137 2.80 -15.84 -10.36
CA TYR A 137 3.78 -16.04 -9.29
C TYR A 137 3.15 -16.51 -7.97
N TRP A 138 1.99 -15.95 -7.61
CA TRP A 138 1.24 -16.37 -6.44
C TRP A 138 0.74 -17.81 -6.54
N ILE A 139 0.15 -18.18 -7.68
CA ILE A 139 -0.40 -19.52 -7.92
C ILE A 139 0.71 -20.57 -7.93
N VAL A 140 1.85 -20.28 -8.57
CA VAL A 140 2.93 -21.25 -8.77
C VAL A 140 3.83 -21.39 -7.54
N SER A 141 4.16 -20.30 -6.85
CA SER A 141 5.18 -20.31 -5.79
C SER A 141 4.70 -19.68 -4.49
N ALA A 142 4.29 -18.41 -4.51
CA ALA A 142 4.16 -17.61 -3.28
C ALA A 142 3.16 -18.20 -2.28
N ARG A 143 2.05 -18.80 -2.75
CA ARG A 143 1.04 -19.40 -1.86
C ARG A 143 1.55 -20.58 -1.02
N HIS A 144 2.68 -21.20 -1.39
CA HIS A 144 3.22 -22.38 -0.72
C HIS A 144 4.16 -22.04 0.44
N TRP A 145 4.78 -20.87 0.43
CA TRP A 145 5.79 -20.48 1.44
C TRP A 145 5.47 -19.17 2.16
N PHE A 146 4.54 -18.35 1.65
CA PHE A 146 4.19 -17.08 2.27
C PHE A 146 3.40 -17.29 3.56
N MET A 147 4.08 -17.15 4.70
CA MET A 147 3.44 -17.08 6.01
C MET A 147 2.96 -15.65 6.26
N GLY A 148 1.69 -15.50 6.65
CA GLY A 148 1.09 -14.20 6.94
C GLY A 148 1.87 -13.40 7.99
N PRO A 149 1.55 -12.10 8.17
CA PRO A 149 2.29 -11.22 9.07
C PRO A 149 2.44 -11.84 10.46
N LYS A 150 3.69 -12.01 10.92
CA LYS A 150 3.97 -12.44 12.30
C LYS A 150 3.39 -11.36 13.22
N ARG A 151 2.33 -11.71 13.94
CA ARG A 151 1.75 -10.83 14.96
C ARG A 151 2.71 -10.82 16.14
N ASP A 152 3.45 -9.73 16.29
CA ASP A 152 4.14 -9.45 17.54
C ASP A 152 3.03 -9.29 18.59
N ARG A 153 2.95 -10.24 19.53
CA ARG A 153 1.96 -10.23 20.61
C ARG A 153 2.27 -9.02 21.48
N VAL A 154 1.41 -8.01 21.49
CA VAL A 154 1.57 -6.77 22.28
C VAL A 154 1.67 -7.06 23.79
N ASP A 155 1.27 -8.25 24.24
CA ASP A 155 1.42 -8.74 25.62
C ASP A 155 2.88 -8.77 26.13
N SER A 156 3.89 -8.62 25.26
CA SER A 156 5.31 -8.52 25.67
C SER A 156 5.82 -7.09 25.83
N ILE A 157 4.98 -6.06 25.69
CA ILE A 157 5.33 -4.73 26.19
C ILE A 157 5.23 -4.80 27.72
N VAL A 158 6.32 -5.24 28.36
CA VAL A 158 6.56 -4.97 29.77
C VAL A 158 6.65 -3.46 29.87
N LEU A 159 5.52 -2.81 30.11
CA LEU A 159 5.48 -1.39 30.43
C LEU A 159 6.41 -1.21 31.64
N PRO A 160 7.37 -0.27 31.60
CA PRO A 160 8.11 0.07 32.80
C PRO A 160 7.09 0.41 33.91
N PRO A 161 7.34 0.02 35.17
CA PRO A 161 6.36 0.10 36.26
C PRO A 161 5.73 1.48 36.46
N VAL A 162 6.32 2.53 35.90
CA VAL A 162 5.79 3.90 35.88
C VAL A 162 4.45 4.03 35.13
N PHE A 163 4.19 3.23 34.09
CA PHE A 163 2.95 3.33 33.29
C PHE A 163 1.75 2.54 33.84
N ILE A 164 1.98 1.57 34.74
CA ILE A 164 0.91 0.78 35.36
C ILE A 164 0.10 1.64 36.34
N ALA A 165 0.75 2.60 37.00
CA ALA A 165 0.07 3.51 37.93
C ALA A 165 -0.97 4.39 37.23
N THR A 166 -0.69 4.90 36.03
CA THR A 166 -1.59 5.85 35.35
C THR A 166 -2.87 5.20 34.82
N VAL A 167 -2.85 3.89 34.53
CA VAL A 167 -4.04 3.16 34.05
C VAL A 167 -4.98 2.79 35.21
N HIS A 168 -4.47 2.57 36.41
CA HIS A 168 -5.30 2.21 37.56
C HIS A 168 -6.06 3.41 38.17
N PHE A 169 -5.56 4.64 38.00
CA PHE A 169 -6.21 5.84 38.55
C PHE A 169 -7.43 6.33 37.75
N LYS A 170 -7.68 5.82 36.54
CA LYS A 170 -8.80 6.29 35.70
C LYS A 170 -10.09 5.47 35.84
N ASN A 171 -10.08 4.37 36.58
CA ASN A 171 -11.23 3.46 36.72
C ASN A 171 -11.92 3.49 38.11
N THR A 172 -11.62 4.50 38.94
CA THR A 172 -12.23 4.63 40.28
C THR A 172 -13.01 5.92 40.49
N GLU A 173 -13.15 6.77 39.47
CA GLU A 173 -14.03 7.94 39.51
C GLU A 173 -14.90 7.95 38.25
N GLU A 174 -16.01 7.20 38.30
CA GLU A 174 -17.35 7.47 37.74
C GLU A 174 -18.24 6.22 37.79
#